data_AF-A0A060BN85-F1
#
_entry.id   AF-A0A060BN85-F1
#
_cell.length_a   1.000
_cell.length_b   1.000
_cell.length_c   1.000
_cell.angle_alpha   90.00
_cell.angle_beta   90.00
_cell.angle_gamma   90.00
#
_symmetry.space_group_name_H-M   'P 1'
#
loop_
_entity.id
_entity.type
_entity.pdbx_description
1 polymer ?
#
loop_
_entity_poly.entity_id
_entity_poly.type
_entity_poly.pdbx_seq_one_letter_code
_entity_poly.pdbx_strand_id
1 'polypeptide(L)'
;FDQPKPLGKGTTGGGLAAPIFKEFVGEALGDSPAVAFNVPAGMRLIPIDRKTGMHAQKGDPNTIVEAFKPGTGPADTYWVIGMDSGTPVGGDLSPAAKQVIEGGGGGLYRA
;
A
#
# COMPACT_ATOMS: atom_id res chain seq x y z
N PHE A 1 -5.91 -8.61 -27.18
CA PHE A 1 -6.34 -9.58 -28.20
C PHE A 1 -7.41 -10.46 -27.59
N ASP A 2 -8.47 -10.77 -28.32
CA ASP A 2 -9.59 -11.58 -27.80
C ASP A 2 -9.14 -12.99 -27.40
N GLN A 3 -8.12 -13.52 -28.08
CA GLN A 3 -7.33 -14.65 -27.61
C GLN A 3 -6.03 -14.13 -26.98
N PRO A 4 -5.68 -14.52 -25.75
CA PRO A 4 -4.48 -14.02 -25.08
C PRO A 4 -3.21 -14.24 -25.90
N LYS A 5 -2.54 -13.14 -26.25
CA LYS A 5 -1.26 -13.12 -26.94
C LYS A 5 -0.39 -11.99 -26.37
N PRO A 6 0.93 -12.16 -26.32
CA PRO A 6 1.84 -11.08 -25.92
C PRO A 6 1.64 -9.84 -26.81
N LEU A 7 1.73 -8.65 -26.21
CA LEU A 7 1.58 -7.38 -26.90
C LEU A 7 2.88 -6.90 -27.59
N GLY A 8 3.99 -7.62 -27.37
CA GLY A 8 5.31 -7.27 -27.89
C GLY A 8 6.33 -7.13 -26.77
N LYS A 9 7.63 -7.20 -27.10
CA LYS A 9 8.71 -6.96 -26.13
C LYS A 9 8.75 -5.47 -25.77
N GLY A 10 8.78 -5.15 -24.48
CA GLY A 10 8.87 -3.77 -24.00
C GLY A 10 7.54 -3.01 -23.97
N THR A 11 6.43 -3.65 -24.33
CA THR A 11 5.10 -3.04 -24.20
C THR A 11 4.56 -3.20 -22.78
N THR A 12 4.04 -2.13 -22.21
CA THR A 12 3.38 -2.12 -20.89
C THR A 12 2.05 -1.39 -20.96
N GLY A 13 1.18 -1.57 -19.96
CA GLY A 13 -0.06 -0.81 -19.86
C GLY A 13 0.16 0.71 -19.82
N GLY A 14 1.26 1.17 -19.23
CA GLY A 14 1.63 2.59 -19.19
C GLY A 14 1.99 3.15 -20.57
N GLY A 15 2.54 2.33 -21.46
CA GLY A 15 2.87 2.74 -22.83
C GLY A 15 1.71 2.62 -23.82
N LEU A 16 0.85 1.60 -23.66
CA LEU A 16 -0.23 1.31 -24.61
C LEU A 16 -1.60 1.82 -24.16
N ALA A 17 -2.00 1.49 -22.93
CA ALA A 17 -3.37 1.74 -22.46
C ALA A 17 -3.53 3.15 -21.87
N ALA A 18 -2.53 3.64 -21.13
CA ALA A 18 -2.62 4.93 -20.44
C ALA A 18 -2.84 6.13 -21.39
N PRO A 19 -2.20 6.22 -22.58
CA PRO A 19 -2.48 7.31 -23.53
C PRO A 19 -3.93 7.30 -24.05
N ILE A 20 -4.45 6.11 -24.38
CA ILE A 20 -5.84 5.95 -24.86
C ILE A 20 -6.83 6.36 -23.77
N PHE A 21 -6.59 5.93 -22.53
CA PHE A 21 -7.42 6.32 -21.39
C PHE A 21 -7.38 7.83 -21.14
N LYS A 22 -6.20 8.45 -21.25
CA LYS A 22 -6.03 9.91 -21.12
C LYS A 22 -6.88 10.66 -22.16
N GLU A 23 -6.82 10.25 -23.42
CA GLU A 23 -7.59 10.87 -24.51
C GLU A 23 -9.10 10.74 -24.25
N PHE A 24 -9.56 9.51 -23.99
CA PHE A 24 -10.96 9.23 -23.72
C PHE A 24 -11.51 10.02 -22.53
N VAL A 25 -10.80 10.00 -21.39
CA VAL A 25 -11.26 10.71 -20.18
C VAL A 25 -11.16 12.22 -20.34
N GLY A 26 -10.15 12.71 -21.08
CA GLY A 26 -10.03 14.13 -21.41
C GLY A 26 -11.26 14.65 -22.16
N GLU A 27 -11.72 13.91 -23.17
CA GLU A 27 -12.93 14.25 -23.92
C GLU A 27 -14.21 14.05 -23.09
N ALA A 28 -14.30 12.94 -22.34
CA ALA A 28 -15.50 12.60 -21.57
C ALA A 28 -15.76 13.55 -20.40
N LEU A 29 -14.69 14.04 -19.74
CA LEU A 29 -14.82 14.98 -18.62
C LEU A 29 -15.01 16.42 -19.10
N GLY A 30 -14.44 16.83 -20.23
CA GLY A 30 -14.57 18.19 -20.76
C GLY A 30 -14.27 19.25 -19.70
N ASP A 31 -15.26 20.10 -19.41
CA ASP A 31 -15.19 21.17 -18.40
C ASP A 31 -15.68 20.75 -17.00
N SER A 32 -15.88 19.45 -16.75
CA SER A 32 -16.34 18.96 -15.45
C SER A 32 -15.37 19.36 -14.35
N PRO A 33 -15.86 19.98 -13.25
CA PRO A 33 -14.98 20.42 -12.18
C PRO A 33 -14.34 19.22 -11.49
N ALA A 34 -13.07 19.37 -11.12
CA ALA A 34 -12.38 18.38 -10.31
C ALA A 34 -13.07 18.24 -8.95
N VAL A 35 -13.56 17.05 -8.64
CA VAL A 35 -14.10 16.72 -7.32
C VAL A 35 -12.94 16.26 -6.44
N ALA A 36 -12.81 16.84 -5.25
CA ALA A 36 -11.80 16.42 -4.29
C ALA A 36 -12.04 14.97 -3.85
N PHE A 37 -10.95 14.25 -3.56
CA PHE A 37 -11.05 12.90 -3.01
C PHE A 37 -11.68 12.94 -1.62
N ASN A 38 -12.82 12.26 -1.45
CA ASN A 38 -13.49 12.13 -0.16
C ASN A 38 -12.84 11.02 0.66
N VAL A 39 -12.06 11.40 1.68
CA VAL A 39 -11.42 10.44 2.58
C VAL A 39 -12.50 9.65 3.34
N PRO A 40 -12.53 8.31 3.21
CA PRO A 40 -13.51 7.49 3.93
C PRO A 40 -13.40 7.65 5.45
N ALA A 41 -14.54 7.58 6.14
CA ALA A 41 -14.58 7.65 7.60
C ALA A 41 -13.71 6.56 8.25
N GLY A 42 -13.00 6.93 9.32
CA GLY A 42 -12.15 6.01 10.07
C GLY A 42 -10.73 5.82 9.53
N MET A 43 -10.40 6.37 8.36
CA MET A 43 -9.01 6.43 7.89
C MET A 43 -8.15 7.26 8.86
N ARG A 44 -6.91 6.81 9.10
CA ARG A 44 -5.93 7.50 9.94
C ARG A 44 -4.77 7.97 9.09
N LEU A 45 -4.51 9.27 9.09
CA LEU A 45 -3.32 9.85 8.46
C LEU A 45 -2.18 9.86 9.48
N ILE A 46 -1.11 9.15 9.20
CA ILE A 46 -0.03 8.91 10.16
C ILE A 46 1.32 9.30 9.52
N PRO A 47 2.17 10.08 10.22
CA PRO A 47 3.53 10.36 9.77
C PRO A 47 4.41 9.12 9.92
N ILE A 48 5.08 8.72 8.83
CA ILE A 48 5.98 7.57 8.77
C ILE A 48 7.31 7.93 8.11
N ASP A 49 8.37 7.19 8.44
CA ASP A 49 9.65 7.27 7.71
C ASP A 49 9.50 6.55 6.36
N ARG A 50 9.76 7.26 5.27
CA ARG A 50 9.58 6.75 3.90
C ARG A 50 10.39 5.48 3.60
N LYS A 51 11.52 5.25 4.28
CA LYS A 51 12.39 4.09 4.03
C LYS A 51 11.94 2.87 4.81
N THR A 52 11.50 3.04 6.06
CA THR A 52 11.20 1.92 6.96
C THR A 52 9.71 1.60 7.06
N GLY A 53 8.84 2.56 6.73
CA GLY A 53 7.39 2.43 6.91
C GLY A 53 6.92 2.50 8.36
N MET A 54 7.83 2.75 9.32
CA MET A 54 7.50 2.90 10.75
C MET A 54 7.08 4.33 11.07
N HIS A 55 6.47 4.51 12.25
CA HIS A 55 6.15 5.84 12.78
C HIS A 55 7.37 6.79 12.76
N ALA A 56 7.20 7.97 12.17
CA ALA A 56 8.22 9.02 12.19
C ALA A 56 8.09 9.88 13.46
N GLN A 57 9.24 10.28 14.01
CA GLN A 57 9.31 11.27 15.08
C GLN A 57 9.18 12.68 14.51
N LYS A 58 8.73 13.61 15.34
CA LYS A 58 8.58 15.01 14.94
C LYS A 58 9.96 15.60 14.60
N GLY A 59 10.11 16.07 13.37
CA GLY A 59 11.36 16.66 12.87
C GLY A 59 12.23 15.71 12.06
N ASP A 60 11.81 14.45 11.89
CA ASP A 60 12.54 13.51 11.03
C ASP A 60 12.50 13.97 9.56
N PRO A 61 13.66 14.10 8.89
CA PRO A 61 13.74 14.65 7.54
C PRO A 61 13.15 13.72 6.46
N ASN A 62 12.91 12.45 6.78
CA ASN A 62 12.36 11.44 5.86
C ASN A 62 10.85 11.20 6.06
N THR A 63 10.15 12.11 6.74
CA THR A 63 8.73 11.96 7.08
C THR A 63 7.83 12.13 5.85
N ILE A 64 6.92 11.19 5.64
CA ILE A 64 5.74 11.32 4.77
C ILE A 64 4.47 11.02 5.57
N VAL A 65 3.31 11.51 5.11
CA VAL A 65 2.02 11.18 5.70
C VAL A 65 1.35 10.11 4.85
N GLU A 66 1.03 8.98 5.47
CA GLU A 66 0.39 7.83 4.82
C GLU A 66 -0.98 7.55 5.44
N ALA A 67 -1.92 7.04 4.63
CA ALA A 67 -3.29 6.78 5.05
C ALA A 67 -3.50 5.30 5.39
N PHE A 68 -3.86 5.03 6.64
CA PHE A 68 -4.08 3.67 7.15
C PHE A 68 -5.55 3.41 7.48
N LYS A 69 -6.00 2.18 7.21
CA LYS A 69 -7.28 1.69 7.72
C LYS A 69 -7.20 1.51 9.24
N PRO A 70 -8.34 1.51 9.95
CA PRO A 70 -8.36 1.13 11.35
C PRO A 70 -7.64 -0.20 11.60
N GLY A 71 -6.67 -0.22 12.52
CA GLY A 71 -5.94 -1.42 12.90
C GLY A 71 -4.79 -1.84 11.96
N THR A 72 -4.56 -1.12 10.87
CA THR A 72 -3.47 -1.42 9.91
C THR A 72 -2.39 -0.35 9.91
N GLY A 73 -2.20 0.37 11.02
CA GLY A 73 -1.18 1.41 11.14
C GLY A 73 0.24 0.90 10.89
N PRO A 74 1.24 1.79 10.84
CA PRO A 74 2.62 1.40 10.64
C PRO A 74 3.05 0.37 11.70
N ALA A 75 3.98 -0.52 11.33
CA ALA A 75 4.49 -1.51 12.26
C ALA A 75 5.25 -0.81 13.39
N ASP A 76 4.92 -1.15 14.63
CA ASP A 76 5.65 -0.68 15.81
C ASP A 76 6.95 -1.47 16.04
N THR A 77 7.19 -2.55 15.29
CA THR A 77 8.33 -3.46 15.49
C THR A 77 8.81 -4.10 14.19
N TYR A 78 10.13 -4.13 13.98
CA TYR A 78 10.79 -4.83 12.89
C TYR A 78 11.10 -6.28 13.31
N TRP A 79 10.51 -7.28 12.65
CA TRP A 79 10.92 -8.68 12.80
C TRP A 79 11.71 -9.10 11.56
N VAL A 80 13.03 -9.25 11.71
CA VAL A 80 13.86 -9.91 10.71
C VAL A 80 13.69 -11.43 10.89
N ILE A 81 13.00 -12.08 9.95
CA ILE A 81 12.87 -13.54 9.94
C ILE A 81 14.27 -14.14 9.77
N GLY A 82 14.79 -14.78 10.83
CA GLY A 82 16.11 -15.44 10.85
C GLY A 82 17.12 -14.89 11.86
N MET A 83 16.79 -13.88 12.67
CA MET A 83 17.66 -13.41 13.76
C MET A 83 17.53 -14.34 14.98
N ASP A 84 18.61 -15.05 15.31
CA ASP A 84 18.71 -15.91 16.50
C ASP A 84 18.46 -15.12 17.79
N SER A 85 17.56 -15.69 18.59
CA SER A 85 17.20 -15.42 19.97
C SER A 85 18.28 -14.74 20.83
N GLY A 86 18.04 -13.52 21.29
CA GLY A 86 18.92 -12.91 22.30
C GLY A 86 18.45 -11.60 22.94
N THR A 87 17.54 -10.84 22.33
CA THR A 87 17.01 -9.60 22.94
C THR A 87 15.49 -9.68 23.07
N PRO A 88 14.92 -9.49 24.27
CA PRO A 88 13.48 -9.46 24.44
C PRO A 88 12.99 -8.09 23.96
N VAL A 89 12.71 -7.96 22.65
CA VAL A 89 11.96 -6.83 22.13
C VAL A 89 10.49 -7.17 22.35
N GLY A 90 9.88 -6.43 23.28
CA GLY A 90 8.55 -6.61 23.87
C GLY A 90 7.51 -7.20 22.93
N GLY A 91 6.90 -8.27 23.41
CA GLY A 91 5.75 -8.88 22.77
C GLY A 91 4.55 -7.94 22.81
N ASP A 92 4.00 -7.64 21.65
CA ASP A 92 2.63 -7.98 21.34
C ASP A 92 2.37 -7.81 19.84
N LEU A 93 2.34 -8.92 19.11
CA LEU A 93 1.78 -8.94 17.76
C LEU A 93 0.33 -8.43 17.83
N SER A 94 -0.09 -7.59 16.89
CA SER A 94 -1.48 -7.14 16.83
C SER A 94 -2.41 -8.36 16.69
N PRO A 95 -3.64 -8.34 17.24
CA PRO A 95 -4.55 -9.49 17.17
C PRO A 95 -4.81 -9.95 15.73
N ALA A 96 -4.82 -9.02 14.78
CA ALA A 96 -4.93 -9.31 13.35
C ALA A 96 -3.69 -10.02 12.79
N ALA A 97 -2.49 -9.61 13.20
CA ALA A 97 -1.25 -10.29 12.81
C ALA A 97 -1.17 -11.70 13.42
N LYS A 98 -1.59 -11.87 14.69
CA LYS A 98 -1.68 -13.19 15.35
C LYS A 98 -2.60 -14.14 14.56
N GLN A 99 -3.79 -13.67 14.13
CA GLN A 99 -4.73 -14.48 13.34
C GLN A 99 -4.19 -14.91 11.96
N VAL A 100 -3.43 -14.07 11.27
CA VAL A 100 -2.85 -14.41 9.96
C VAL A 100 -1.72 -15.44 10.08
N ILE A 101 -0.99 -15.41 11.19
CA ILE A 101 0.12 -16.34 11.45
C ILE A 101 -0.41 -17.69 11.97
N GLU A 102 -1.34 -17.68 12.92
CA GLU A 102 -1.94 -18.89 13.51
C GLU A 102 -2.90 -19.62 12.54
N GLY A 103 -3.54 -18.88 11.64
CA GLY A 103 -4.48 -19.43 10.66
C GLY A 103 -3.85 -20.26 9.54
N GLY A 104 -2.52 -20.42 9.52
CA GLY A 104 -1.79 -21.08 8.45
C GLY A 104 -1.79 -20.21 7.19
N GLY A 105 -0.67 -19.56 6.90
CA GLY A 105 -0.50 -18.56 5.85
C GLY A 105 -0.96 -19.00 4.46
N GLY A 106 -2.25 -18.86 4.19
CA GLY A 106 -2.83 -18.76 2.86
C GLY A 106 -2.99 -17.28 2.53
N GLY A 107 -2.08 -16.76 1.72
CA GLY A 107 -1.95 -15.33 1.42
C GLY A 107 -3.23 -14.64 0.95
N LEU A 108 -3.20 -13.30 1.03
CA LEU A 108 -4.29 -12.36 0.72
C LEU A 108 -4.70 -12.28 -0.77
N TYR A 109 -4.32 -13.28 -1.57
CA TYR A 109 -4.72 -13.42 -2.96
C TYR A 109 -5.04 -14.88 -3.22
N ARG A 110 -6.33 -15.23 -3.24
CA ARG A 110 -6.78 -16.47 -3.88
C ARG A 110 -7.03 -16.15 -5.35
N ALA A 111 -6.32 -16.85 -6.23
CA ALA A 111 -6.68 -17.02 -7.63
C ALA A 111 -7.69 -18.18 -7.75
#